data_AF-A0A348V3P7-F1
#
_entry.id   AF-A0A348V3P7-F1
#
_cell.length_a   1.000
_cell.length_b   1.000
_cell.length_c   1.000
_cell.angle_alpha   90.00
_cell.angle_beta   90.00
_cell.angle_gamma   90.00
#
_symmetry.space_group_name_H-M   'P 1'
#
loop_
_entity.id
_entity.type
_entity.pdbx_description
1 polymer ?
#
loop_
_entity_poly.entity_id
_entity_poly.type
_entity_poly.pdbx_seq_one_letter_code
_entity_poly.pdbx_strand_id
1 'polypeptide(L)' 'LLCQKLNGYYHKYPILSEENGEIRAFRLLVLRSVKDQLRAALGLMGIPPPERM' A
#
# COMPACT_ATOMS: atom_id res chain seq x y z
N LEU A 1 5.11 -5.09 -11.37
CA LEU A 1 3.83 -5.78 -11.04
C LEU A 1 3.23 -5.36 -9.71
N LEU A 2 3.96 -5.39 -8.57
CA LEU A 2 3.40 -5.05 -7.25
C LEU A 2 2.79 -3.63 -7.21
N CYS A 3 3.52 -2.60 -7.66
CA CYS A 3 3.00 -1.23 -7.70
C CYS A 3 1.76 -1.09 -8.60
N GLN A 4 1.75 -1.73 -9.77
CA GLN A 4 0.60 -1.71 -10.68
C GLN A 4 -0.64 -2.36 -10.06
N LYS A 5 -0.47 -3.49 -9.36
CA LYS A 5 -1.56 -4.17 -8.65
C LYS A 5 -2.07 -3.32 -7.49
N LEU A 6 -1.18 -2.68 -6.73
CA LEU A 6 -1.55 -1.77 -5.65
C LEU A 6 -2.33 -0.56 -6.18
N ASN A 7 -1.89 0.04 -7.28
CA ASN A 7 -2.59 1.16 -7.91
C ASN A 7 -4.01 0.75 -8.34
N GLY A 8 -4.14 -0.39 -9.03
CA GLY A 8 -5.44 -0.92 -9.42
C GLY A 8 -6.34 -1.22 -8.21
N TYR A 9 -5.77 -1.75 -7.13
CA TYR A 9 -6.48 -1.97 -5.87
C TYR A 9 -6.97 -0.66 -5.24
N TYR A 10 -6.10 0.35 -5.16
CA TYR A 10 -6.42 1.65 -4.57
C TYR A 10 -7.53 2.38 -5.35
N HIS A 11 -7.55 2.28 -6.68
CA HIS A 11 -8.60 2.85 -7.51
C HIS A 11 -9.94 2.10 -7.41
N LYS A 12 -9.90 0.78 -7.20
CA LYS A 12 -11.09 -0.07 -7.18
C LYS A 12 -11.79 -0.09 -5.82
N TYR A 13 -11.04 0.04 -4.73
CA TYR A 13 -11.55 -0.12 -3.38
C TYR A 13 -11.31 1.14 -2.55
N PRO A 14 -12.36 1.88 -2.14
CA PRO A 14 -12.21 3.02 -1.24
C PRO A 14 -11.70 2.55 0.13
N ILE A 15 -10.57 3.06 0.60
CA ILE A 15 -9.96 2.55 1.83
C ILE A 15 -10.40 3.38 3.03
N LEU A 16 -10.25 4.70 2.98
CA LEU A 16 -10.58 5.59 4.10
C LEU A 16 -12.09 5.81 4.28
N SER A 17 -12.82 5.84 3.17
CA SER A 17 -14.28 5.98 3.14
C SER A 17 -15.04 4.66 3.24
N GLU A 18 -14.36 3.55 3.57
CA GLU A 18 -15.03 2.29 3.86
C GLU A 18 -15.80 2.39 5.19
N GLU A 19 -17.10 2.11 5.15
CA GLU A 19 -18.02 2.23 6.29
C GLU A 19 -17.81 1.09 7.29
N ASN A 20 -17.53 -0.11 6.79
CA ASN A 20 -17.26 -1.26 7.65
C ASN A 20 -15.87 -1.14 8.28
N GLY A 21 -15.84 -0.94 9.59
CA GLY A 21 -14.60 -0.75 10.36
C GLY A 21 -13.61 -1.92 10.27
N GLU A 22 -14.08 -3.15 10.21
CA GLU A 22 -13.22 -4.34 10.10
C GLU A 22 -12.58 -4.45 8.72
N ILE A 23 -13.39 -4.23 7.67
CA ILE A 23 -12.88 -4.20 6.29
C ILE A 23 -11.88 -3.06 6.15
N ARG A 24 -12.19 -1.86 6.65
CA ARG A 24 -11.26 -0.72 6.63
C ARG A 24 -9.94 -1.06 7.30
N ALA A 25 -9.98 -1.63 8.51
CA ALA A 25 -8.78 -2.03 9.23
C ALA A 25 -7.95 -3.05 8.44
N PHE A 26 -8.60 -4.04 7.84
CA PHE A 26 -7.94 -5.01 6.97
C PHE A 26 -7.28 -4.37 5.75
N ARG A 27 -7.97 -3.45 5.05
CA ARG A 27 -7.40 -2.74 3.89
C ARG A 27 -6.18 -1.89 4.29
N LEU A 28 -6.24 -1.22 5.44
CA LEU A 28 -5.11 -0.46 5.98
C LEU A 28 -3.91 -1.36 6.32
N LEU A 29 -4.16 -2.55 6.87
CA LEU A 29 -3.10 -3.52 7.13
C LEU A 29 -2.44 -3.97 5.82
N VAL A 30 -3.22 -4.27 4.78
CA VAL A 30 -2.71 -4.61 3.45
C VAL A 30 -1.83 -3.49 2.89
N LEU A 31 -2.29 -2.24 2.95
CA LEU A 31 -1.50 -1.09 2.50
C LEU A 31 -0.16 -0.97 3.25
N ARG A 32 -0.18 -1.15 4.57
CA ARG A 32 1.03 -1.09 5.39
C ARG A 32 2.02 -2.17 5.00
N SER A 33 1.57 -3.41 4.86
CA SER A 33 2.42 -4.54 4.45
C SER A 33 3.05 -4.31 3.08
N VAL A 34 2.28 -3.83 2.10
CA VAL A 34 2.81 -3.53 0.77
C VAL A 34 3.81 -2.36 0.81
N LYS A 35 3.56 -1.33 1.60
CA LYS A 35 4.49 -0.21 1.80
C LYS A 35 5.83 -0.69 2.34
N ASP A 36 5.81 -1.55 3.35
CA ASP A 36 7.03 -2.06 3.98
C ASP A 36 7.80 -2.97 3.01
N GLN A 37 7.09 -3.79 2.21
CA GLN A 37 7.68 -4.58 1.13
C GLN A 37 8.34 -3.70 0.06
N LEU A 38 7.69 -2.61 -0.35
CA LEU A 38 8.22 -1.67 -1.34
C LEU A 38 9.45 -0.95 -0.83
N ARG A 39 9.45 -0.50 0.43
CA ARG A 39 10.62 0.12 1.06
C ARG A 39 11.81 -0.83 1.10
N ALA A 40 11.58 -2.08 1.49
CA ALA A 40 12.63 -3.11 1.48
C ALA A 40 13.17 -3.34 0.06
N ALA A 41 12.29 -3.49 -0.93
CA ALA A 41 12.69 -3.70 -2.32
C ALA A 41 13.48 -2.50 -2.89
N LEU A 42 13.04 -1.27 -2.62
CA LEU A 42 13.77 -0.06 -3.02
C LEU A 42 15.14 0.02 -2.34
N GLY A 43 15.21 -0.26 -1.03
CA GLY A 43 16.45 -0.30 -0.27
C GLY A 43 17.45 -1.33 -0.83
N LEU A 44 16.99 -2.51 -1.23
CA LEU A 44 17.82 -3.52 -1.89
C LEU A 44 18.38 -3.05 -3.24
N MET A 45 17.68 -2.15 -3.93
CA MET A 45 18.13 -1.55 -5.19
C MET A 45 18.97 -0.28 -4.97
N GLY A 46 19.22 0.12 -3.72
CA GLY A 46 19.90 1.38 -3.38
C GLY A 46 19.07 2.63 -3.70
N ILE A 47 17.76 2.48 -3.92
CA ILE A 47 16.85 3.59 -4.21
C ILE A 47 16.26 4.10 -2.88
N PRO A 48 16.48 5.36 -2.51
CA PRO A 48 15.87 5.91 -1.31
C PRO A 48 14.34 6.01 -1.49
N PRO A 49 13.54 5.59 -0.49
CA PRO A 49 12.09 5.80 -0.56
C PRO A 49 11.76 7.30 -0.47
N PRO A 50 10.66 7.75 -1.09
CA PRO A 50 10.26 9.16 -1.04
C PRO A 50 9.79 9.55 0.37
N GLU A 51 9.93 10.84 0.71
CA GLU A 51 9.52 11.41 2.01
C GLU A 51 8.01 11.26 2.27
N ARG A 52 7.21 11.27 1.20
CA ARG A 52 5.77 10.98 1.23
C ARG A 52 5.46 9.90 0.20
N MET A 53 4.85 8.82 0.68
CA MET A 53 4.25 7.76 -0.12
C MET A 53 2.73 7.89 -0.08
#